data_AF-A0A093BMV5-F1
#
_entry.id   AF-A0A093BMV5-F1
#
_cell.length_a   1.000
_cell.length_b   1.000
_cell.length_c   1.000
_cell.angle_alpha   90.00
_cell.angle_beta   90.00
_cell.angle_gamma   90.00
#
_symmetry.space_group_name_H-M   'P 1'
#
loop_
_entity.id
_entity.type
_entity.pdbx_description
1 polymer ?
#
loop_
_entity_poly.entity_id
_entity_poly.type
_entity_poly.pdbx_seq_one_letter_code
_entity_poly.pdbx_strand_id
1 'polypeptide(L)'
;GHITAETLMAILRDKASGICVDSEGFRTAGSMVSLLPQDPALPCVHFFTATPDPSRSVFKPFIFVADPKPVPQVRSPTFPDDPARRVPRFQGSVDRRHQLYRRHQAALELMEKDPERGQELLRTLRELEKQGLEGMKALLEGTVAPSPEELADLFFDCVEAEMKFY
;
A
#
# COMPACT_ATOMS: atom_id res chain seq x y z
N GLY A 1 -10.68 21.87 -13.43
CA GLY A 1 -10.16 20.48 -13.43
C GLY A 1 -10.66 19.80 -12.18
N HIS A 2 -11.11 18.56 -12.27
CA HIS A 2 -11.56 17.78 -11.11
C HIS A 2 -10.43 16.85 -10.70
N ILE A 3 -9.77 17.12 -9.56
CA ILE A 3 -8.67 16.28 -9.05
C ILE A 3 -9.30 15.17 -8.20
N THR A 4 -9.04 13.91 -8.56
CA THR A 4 -9.51 12.73 -7.82
C THR A 4 -8.37 12.02 -7.09
N ALA A 5 -8.69 11.06 -6.23
CA ALA A 5 -7.69 10.18 -5.62
C ALA A 5 -6.84 9.47 -6.69
N GLU A 6 -7.47 8.96 -7.76
CA GLU A 6 -6.78 8.29 -8.85
C GLU A 6 -5.86 9.22 -9.62
N THR A 7 -6.23 10.49 -9.75
CA THR A 7 -5.37 11.51 -10.35
C THR A 7 -4.08 11.64 -9.53
N LEU A 8 -4.19 11.72 -8.20
CA LEU A 8 -3.03 11.78 -7.30
C LEU A 8 -2.24 10.48 -7.30
N MET A 9 -2.90 9.31 -7.32
CA MET A 9 -2.24 8.02 -7.43
C MET A 9 -1.45 7.89 -8.73
N ALA A 10 -1.99 8.37 -9.86
CA ALA A 10 -1.29 8.38 -11.15
C ALA A 10 -0.03 9.26 -11.10
N ILE A 11 -0.12 10.44 -10.49
CA ILE A 11 1.03 11.34 -10.26
C ILE A 11 2.10 10.63 -9.42
N LEU A 12 1.70 9.97 -8.32
CA LEU A 12 2.64 9.27 -7.44
C LEU A 12 3.34 8.08 -8.11
N ARG A 13 2.77 7.53 -9.19
CA ARG A 13 3.38 6.45 -9.98
C ARG A 13 4.29 6.94 -11.10
N ASP A 14 4.33 8.24 -11.36
CA ASP A 14 5.04 8.78 -12.51
C ASP A 14 6.55 8.69 -12.31
N LYS A 15 7.16 7.71 -12.98
CA LYS A 15 8.61 7.52 -13.01
C LYS A 15 9.32 8.56 -13.89
N ALA A 16 8.66 9.05 -14.95
CA ALA A 16 9.27 9.93 -15.94
C ALA A 16 9.49 11.35 -15.38
N SER A 17 8.58 11.83 -14.53
CA SER A 17 8.78 13.10 -13.81
C SER A 17 9.73 13.00 -12.61
N GLY A 18 10.16 11.78 -12.25
CA GLY A 18 11.01 11.54 -11.08
C GLY A 18 10.25 11.55 -9.74
N ILE A 19 8.92 11.57 -9.74
CA ILE A 19 8.11 11.45 -8.51
C ILE A 19 8.22 10.02 -7.95
N CYS A 20 7.99 9.02 -8.80
CA CYS A 20 8.23 7.63 -8.47
C CYS A 20 9.69 7.26 -8.76
N VAL A 21 10.57 7.45 -7.78
CA VAL A 21 11.99 7.10 -7.95
C VAL A 21 12.18 5.58 -7.83
N ASP A 22 12.88 5.01 -8.81
CA ASP A 22 13.29 3.60 -8.88
C ASP A 22 14.70 3.52 -9.49
N SER A 23 15.69 4.04 -8.75
CA SER A 23 17.10 4.02 -9.13
C SER A 23 17.93 3.19 -8.15
N GLU A 24 19.12 2.77 -8.57
CA GLU A 24 20.06 2.07 -7.69
C GLU A 24 20.41 2.96 -6.48
N GLY A 25 20.06 2.50 -5.28
CA GLY A 25 20.32 3.19 -4.02
C GLY A 25 19.19 4.09 -3.50
N PHE A 26 18.18 4.40 -4.32
CA PHE A 26 16.99 5.14 -3.85
C PHE A 26 15.73 4.67 -4.57
N ARG A 27 14.84 4.04 -3.81
CA ARG A 27 13.50 3.65 -4.26
C ARG A 27 12.47 4.33 -3.37
N THR A 28 11.41 4.83 -3.98
CA THR A 28 10.24 5.34 -3.25
C THR A 28 9.74 4.25 -2.31
N ALA A 29 9.88 4.45 -1.00
CA ALA A 29 9.66 3.39 0.00
C ALA A 29 8.17 3.06 0.22
N GLY A 30 7.29 3.99 -0.14
CA GLY A 30 5.84 3.84 -0.08
C GLY A 30 5.16 5.14 -0.49
N SER A 31 3.84 5.11 -0.65
CA SER A 31 3.04 6.27 -1.03
C SER A 31 1.68 6.25 -0.36
N MET A 32 1.08 7.44 -0.24
CA MET A 32 -0.20 7.65 0.41
C MET A 32 -1.05 8.67 -0.35
N VAL A 33 -2.35 8.42 -0.44
CA VAL A 33 -3.36 9.39 -0.89
C VAL A 33 -4.47 9.43 0.16
N SER A 34 -4.99 10.61 0.51
CA SER A 34 -6.07 10.74 1.48
C SER A 34 -7.21 11.58 0.93
N LEU A 35 -8.44 11.16 1.21
CA LEU A 35 -9.67 11.89 0.97
C LEU A 35 -10.20 12.37 2.33
N LEU A 36 -10.35 13.69 2.47
CA LEU A 36 -10.80 14.34 3.69
C LEU A 36 -12.10 15.10 3.39
N PRO A 37 -13.28 14.44 3.53
CA PRO A 37 -14.56 15.10 3.30
C PRO A 37 -14.75 16.30 4.24
N GLN A 38 -15.43 17.33 3.76
CA GLN A 38 -15.84 18.47 4.60
C GLN A 38 -17.02 18.11 5.50
N ASP A 39 -17.87 17.18 5.07
CA ASP A 39 -18.98 16.67 5.86
C ASP A 39 -18.44 15.79 7.00
N PRO A 40 -18.62 16.18 8.27
CA PRO A 40 -18.14 15.39 9.40
C PRO A 40 -18.88 14.07 9.58
N ALA A 41 -20.00 13.85 8.89
CA ALA A 41 -20.69 12.56 8.88
C ALA A 41 -19.98 11.52 8.00
N LEU A 42 -19.09 11.94 7.09
CA LEU A 42 -18.34 11.05 6.21
C LEU A 42 -16.96 10.72 6.79
N PRO A 43 -16.48 9.47 6.67
CA PRO A 43 -15.15 9.11 7.15
C PRO A 43 -14.05 9.69 6.26
N CYS A 44 -12.90 9.99 6.85
CA CYS A 44 -11.67 10.18 6.08
C CYS A 44 -11.18 8.83 5.55
N VAL A 45 -10.84 8.78 4.26
CA VAL A 45 -10.34 7.58 3.61
C VAL A 45 -8.87 7.77 3.28
N HIS A 46 -8.03 6.85 3.73
CA HIS A 46 -6.60 6.84 3.50
C HIS A 46 -6.21 5.65 2.64
N PHE A 47 -5.36 5.87 1.65
CA PHE A 47 -4.84 4.82 0.80
C PHE A 47 -3.34 4.69 1.03
N PHE A 48 -2.87 3.50 1.37
CA PHE A 48 -1.45 3.22 1.60
C PHE A 48 -0.93 2.15 0.65
N THR A 49 0.29 2.33 0.12
CA THR A 49 0.93 1.22 -0.62
C THR A 49 1.47 0.14 0.30
N ALA A 50 2.07 0.51 1.45
CA ALA A 50 2.78 -0.41 2.34
C ALA A 50 3.89 -1.27 1.67
N THR A 51 4.25 -0.91 0.44
CA THR A 51 5.30 -1.50 -0.40
C THR A 51 5.96 -0.38 -1.21
N PRO A 52 7.24 -0.55 -1.58
CA PRO A 52 7.98 0.44 -2.37
C PRO A 52 7.51 0.46 -3.83
N ASP A 53 8.01 1.42 -4.61
CA ASP A 53 7.64 1.61 -6.02
C ASP A 53 6.11 1.66 -6.21
N PRO A 54 5.48 2.84 -6.01
CA PRO A 54 4.06 2.98 -6.27
C PRO A 54 3.72 2.52 -7.69
N SER A 55 4.55 2.67 -8.73
CA SER A 55 4.20 2.19 -10.07
C SER A 55 3.93 0.68 -10.14
N ARG A 56 4.42 -0.09 -9.17
CA ARG A 56 4.25 -1.55 -9.05
C ARG A 56 3.46 -1.99 -7.80
N SER A 57 2.95 -1.04 -7.02
CA SER A 57 2.22 -1.31 -5.78
C SER A 57 0.71 -1.07 -5.89
N VAL A 58 -0.03 -1.61 -4.93
CA VAL A 58 -1.48 -1.42 -4.72
C VAL A 58 -1.72 -0.41 -3.62
N PHE A 59 -2.53 0.62 -3.89
CA PHE A 59 -3.08 1.53 -2.88
C PHE A 59 -4.26 0.86 -2.17
N LYS A 60 -4.05 0.53 -0.89
CA LYS A 60 -5.01 -0.19 -0.06
C LYS A 60 -5.79 0.81 0.80
N PRO A 61 -7.12 0.79 0.76
CA PRO A 61 -7.92 1.69 1.57
C PRO A 61 -7.81 1.34 3.07
N PHE A 62 -7.89 2.37 3.90
CA PHE A 62 -7.81 2.33 5.34
C PHE A 62 -8.63 3.49 5.91
N ILE A 63 -9.44 3.19 6.93
CA ILE A 63 -10.23 4.17 7.66
C ILE A 63 -9.86 4.05 9.14
N PHE A 64 -9.64 5.18 9.81
CA PHE A 64 -9.39 5.17 11.25
C PHE A 64 -10.67 4.83 12.01
N VAL A 65 -10.70 3.65 12.60
CA VAL A 65 -11.77 3.15 13.48
C VAL A 65 -11.21 2.88 14.88
N ALA A 66 -12.07 2.68 15.88
CA ALA A 66 -11.65 2.53 17.28
C ALA A 66 -10.77 1.29 17.53
N ASP A 67 -10.92 0.23 16.74
CA ASP A 67 -10.17 -1.03 16.87
C ASP A 67 -9.88 -1.61 15.48
N PRO A 68 -8.89 -1.06 14.73
CA PRO A 68 -8.56 -1.57 13.41
C PRO A 68 -7.89 -2.93 13.53
N LYS A 69 -8.21 -3.85 12.61
CA LYS A 69 -7.63 -5.19 12.60
C LYS A 69 -6.10 -5.11 12.48
N PRO A 70 -5.34 -5.77 13.38
CA PRO A 70 -3.89 -5.81 13.28
C PRO A 70 -3.44 -6.46 11.97
N VAL A 71 -2.48 -5.83 11.28
CA VAL A 71 -1.92 -6.35 10.01
C VAL A 71 -0.43 -6.67 10.18
N PRO A 72 -0.06 -7.80 10.84
CA PRO A 72 1.32 -8.15 11.10
C PRO A 72 2.18 -8.32 9.83
N GLN A 73 1.56 -8.58 8.68
CA GLN A 73 2.20 -8.79 7.38
C GLN A 73 2.92 -7.53 6.86
N VAL A 74 2.47 -6.35 7.30
CA VAL A 74 3.11 -5.04 6.99
C VAL A 74 4.00 -4.53 8.12
N ARG A 75 4.16 -5.30 9.20
CA ARG A 75 4.97 -4.91 10.35
C ARG A 75 6.38 -5.46 10.24
N SER A 76 7.39 -4.59 10.32
CA SER A 76 8.78 -5.02 10.39
C SER A 76 9.04 -5.90 11.63
N PRO A 77 9.92 -6.92 11.52
CA PRO A 77 10.31 -7.72 12.67
C PRO A 77 10.99 -6.85 13.73
N THR A 78 10.77 -7.21 14.99
CA THR A 78 11.44 -6.58 16.13
C THR A 78 12.59 -7.47 16.59
N PHE A 79 13.74 -6.85 16.84
CA PHE A 79 14.94 -7.54 17.31
C PHE A 79 15.18 -7.16 18.77
N PRO A 80 15.24 -8.14 19.71
CA PRO A 80 15.61 -7.85 21.10
C PRO A 80 16.95 -7.11 21.19
N ASP A 81 17.86 -7.46 20.29
CA ASP A 81 19.21 -6.96 20.23
C ASP A 81 19.44 -6.07 18.99
N ASP A 82 18.61 -5.04 18.86
CA ASP A 82 18.56 -4.18 17.67
C ASP A 82 19.85 -3.33 17.51
N PRO A 83 20.63 -3.47 16.43
CA PRO A 83 21.83 -2.66 16.17
C PRO A 83 21.58 -1.15 16.08
N ALA A 84 20.35 -0.72 15.77
CA ALA A 84 19.98 0.70 15.75
C ALA A 84 19.76 1.27 17.17
N ARG A 85 19.57 0.40 18.18
CA ARG A 85 19.39 0.78 19.59
C ARG A 85 20.69 0.74 20.40
N ARG A 86 21.71 0.04 19.93
CA ARG A 86 23.05 -0.03 20.55
C ARG A 86 23.86 1.25 20.29
N VAL A 87 24.80 1.56 21.17
CA VAL A 87 25.77 2.66 20.99
C VAL A 87 27.20 2.07 20.94
N PRO A 88 27.99 2.33 19.88
CA PRO A 88 27.65 3.11 18.68
C PRO A 88 26.54 2.46 17.84
N ARG A 89 25.72 3.26 17.15
CA ARG A 89 24.58 2.78 16.34
C ARG A 89 25.06 2.14 15.04
N PHE A 90 24.22 1.26 14.48
CA PHE A 90 24.39 0.68 13.15
C PHE A 90 25.71 -0.08 12.94
N GLN A 91 26.26 -0.66 14.01
CA GLN A 91 27.46 -1.52 13.95
C GLN A 91 27.23 -2.86 13.25
N GLY A 92 25.98 -3.18 12.93
CA GLY A 92 25.56 -4.32 12.14
C GLY A 92 24.21 -4.06 11.48
N SER A 93 23.83 -4.91 10.55
CA SER A 93 22.54 -4.87 9.86
C SER A 93 21.68 -6.07 10.23
N VAL A 94 20.37 -5.85 10.27
CA VAL A 94 19.36 -6.89 10.44
C VAL A 94 18.34 -6.76 9.30
N ASP A 95 17.75 -7.87 8.89
CA ASP A 95 16.72 -7.85 7.85
C ASP A 95 15.39 -7.36 8.41
N ARG A 96 15.04 -6.10 8.12
CA ARG A 96 13.80 -5.44 8.60
C ARG A 96 12.61 -5.59 7.65
N ARG A 97 12.76 -6.34 6.54
CA ARG A 97 11.69 -6.51 5.56
C ARG A 97 10.54 -7.30 6.18
N HIS A 98 9.35 -6.70 6.17
CA HIS A 98 8.13 -7.39 6.58
C HIS A 98 7.66 -8.38 5.49
N GLN A 99 6.68 -9.22 5.80
CA GLN A 99 6.24 -10.30 4.93
C GLN A 99 5.76 -9.80 3.56
N LEU A 100 4.89 -8.78 3.55
CA LEU A 100 4.39 -8.19 2.32
C LEU A 100 5.53 -7.62 1.45
N TYR A 101 6.51 -6.94 2.05
CA TYR A 101 7.68 -6.41 1.33
C TYR A 101 8.47 -7.53 0.64
N ARG A 102 8.70 -8.65 1.33
CA ARG A 102 9.45 -9.79 0.76
C ARG A 102 8.71 -10.39 -0.45
N ARG A 103 7.39 -10.55 -0.36
CA ARG A 103 6.59 -11.03 -1.50
C ARG A 103 6.59 -10.03 -2.66
N HIS A 104 6.43 -8.75 -2.36
CA HIS A 104 6.52 -7.69 -3.36
C HIS A 104 7.89 -7.69 -4.06
N GLN A 105 8.98 -7.82 -3.31
CA GLN A 105 10.33 -7.90 -3.88
C GLN A 105 10.47 -9.12 -4.82
N ALA A 106 10.02 -10.30 -4.39
CA ALA A 106 10.06 -11.51 -5.23
C ALA A 106 9.19 -11.35 -6.50
N ALA A 107 8.04 -10.70 -6.39
CA ALA A 107 7.18 -10.40 -7.52
C ALA A 107 7.87 -9.44 -8.51
N LEU A 108 8.54 -8.39 -8.05
CA LEU A 108 9.32 -7.51 -8.93
C LEU A 108 10.41 -8.26 -9.70
N GLU A 109 11.18 -9.10 -9.00
CA GLU A 109 12.21 -9.93 -9.62
C GLU A 109 11.63 -10.90 -10.67
N LEU A 110 10.40 -11.40 -10.46
CA LEU A 110 9.68 -12.20 -11.45
C LEU A 110 9.21 -11.36 -12.64
N MET A 111 8.66 -10.16 -12.41
CA MET A 111 8.22 -9.25 -13.46
C MET A 111 9.36 -8.83 -14.40
N GLU A 112 10.58 -8.72 -13.87
CA GLU A 112 11.79 -8.42 -14.65
C GLU A 112 12.25 -9.60 -15.51
N LYS A 113 12.12 -10.83 -14.99
CA LYS A 113 12.52 -12.06 -15.70
C LYS A 113 11.50 -12.51 -16.74
N ASP A 114 10.21 -12.28 -16.48
CA ASP A 114 9.08 -12.68 -17.32
C ASP A 114 8.11 -11.49 -17.49
N PRO A 115 8.31 -10.68 -18.53
CA PRO A 115 7.50 -9.48 -18.77
C PRO A 115 6.02 -9.78 -19.01
N GLU A 116 5.68 -10.91 -19.64
CA GLU A 116 4.29 -11.27 -19.93
C GLU A 116 3.54 -11.58 -18.63
N ARG A 117 4.11 -12.48 -17.81
CA ARG A 117 3.56 -12.78 -16.49
C ARG A 117 3.55 -11.55 -15.59
N GLY A 118 4.54 -10.68 -15.72
CA GLY A 118 4.60 -9.44 -14.97
C GLY A 118 3.50 -8.44 -15.34
N GLN A 119 3.13 -8.35 -16.63
CA GLN A 119 1.99 -7.55 -17.08
C GLN A 119 0.66 -8.11 -16.59
N GLU A 120 0.49 -9.44 -16.58
CA GLU A 120 -0.70 -10.09 -16.04
C GLU A 120 -0.85 -9.80 -14.55
N LEU A 121 0.21 -10.00 -13.76
CA LEU A 121 0.20 -9.68 -12.33
C LEU A 121 -0.13 -8.21 -12.08
N LEU A 122 0.50 -7.28 -12.81
CA LEU A 122 0.22 -5.85 -12.66
C LEU A 122 -1.26 -5.52 -12.96
N ARG A 123 -1.86 -6.17 -13.96
CA ARG A 123 -3.29 -6.01 -14.28
C ARG A 123 -4.17 -6.46 -13.13
N THR A 124 -3.88 -7.63 -12.55
CA THR A 124 -4.60 -8.16 -11.39
C THR A 124 -4.50 -7.23 -10.18
N LEU A 125 -3.30 -6.70 -9.91
CA LEU A 125 -3.07 -5.74 -8.82
C LEU A 125 -3.81 -4.40 -9.05
N ARG A 126 -3.90 -3.94 -10.30
CA ARG A 126 -4.68 -2.73 -10.65
C ARG A 126 -6.18 -2.95 -10.50
N GLU A 127 -6.67 -4.14 -10.82
CA GLU A 127 -8.08 -4.48 -10.60
C GLU A 127 -8.43 -4.54 -9.12
N LEU A 128 -7.56 -5.14 -8.28
CA LEU A 128 -7.72 -5.13 -6.82
C LEU A 128 -7.80 -3.68 -6.28
N GLU A 129 -6.92 -2.81 -6.74
CA GLU A 129 -6.93 -1.40 -6.34
C GLU A 129 -8.21 -0.67 -6.77
N LYS A 130 -8.65 -0.91 -8.02
CA LYS A 130 -9.85 -0.31 -8.57
C LYS A 130 -11.09 -0.69 -7.75
N GLN A 131 -11.20 -1.96 -7.34
CA GLN A 131 -12.28 -2.42 -6.46
C GLN A 131 -12.27 -1.68 -5.11
N GLY A 132 -11.08 -1.50 -4.51
CA GLY A 132 -10.93 -0.72 -3.28
C GLY A 132 -11.34 0.75 -3.45
N LEU A 133 -10.96 1.38 -4.57
CA LEU A 133 -11.35 2.75 -4.90
C LEU A 133 -12.87 2.90 -5.09
N GLU A 134 -13.49 2.00 -5.85
CA GLU A 134 -14.93 2.00 -6.11
C GLU A 134 -15.73 1.79 -4.83
N GLY A 135 -15.29 0.87 -3.97
CA GLY A 135 -15.91 0.67 -2.65
C GLY A 135 -15.86 1.92 -1.77
N MET A 136 -14.74 2.64 -1.76
CA MET A 136 -14.60 3.87 -0.99
C MET A 136 -15.39 5.04 -1.58
N LYS A 137 -15.53 5.12 -2.91
CA LYS A 137 -16.43 6.09 -3.54
C LYS A 137 -17.89 5.83 -3.17
N ALA A 138 -18.32 4.58 -3.25
CA ALA A 138 -19.68 4.18 -2.90
C ALA A 138 -20.01 4.51 -1.43
N LEU A 139 -19.03 4.29 -0.52
CA LEU A 139 -19.12 4.71 0.87
C LEU A 139 -19.29 6.24 1.00
N LEU A 140 -18.45 7.02 0.33
CA LEU A 140 -18.49 8.49 0.40
C LEU A 140 -19.72 9.10 -0.26
N GLU A 141 -20.29 8.43 -1.25
CA GLU A 141 -21.56 8.79 -1.90
C GLU A 141 -22.79 8.35 -1.07
N GLY A 142 -22.59 7.60 0.01
CA GLY A 142 -23.67 7.06 0.84
C GLY A 142 -24.48 5.95 0.18
N THR A 143 -23.98 5.36 -0.91
CA THR A 143 -24.65 4.25 -1.61
C THR A 143 -24.40 2.91 -0.94
N VAL A 144 -23.33 2.81 -0.14
CA VAL A 144 -23.01 1.66 0.71
C VAL A 144 -22.71 2.13 2.12
N ALA A 145 -23.17 1.36 3.12
CA ALA A 145 -22.90 1.59 4.53
C ALA A 145 -22.30 0.32 5.15
N PRO A 146 -20.97 0.10 5.03
CA PRO A 146 -20.29 -1.03 5.64
C PRO A 146 -20.40 -0.95 7.17
N SER A 147 -20.46 -2.12 7.78
CA SER A 147 -20.38 -2.28 9.23
C SER A 147 -19.00 -1.83 9.77
N PRO A 148 -18.92 -1.46 11.05
CA PRO A 148 -17.63 -1.13 11.68
C PRO A 148 -16.57 -2.23 11.55
N GLU A 149 -16.99 -3.50 11.54
CA GLU A 149 -16.09 -4.66 11.37
C GLU A 149 -15.52 -4.72 9.95
N GLU A 150 -16.33 -4.52 8.91
CA GLU A 150 -15.85 -4.45 7.52
C GLU A 150 -14.87 -3.29 7.32
N LEU A 151 -15.09 -2.14 7.97
CA LEU A 151 -14.16 -1.01 7.93
C LEU A 151 -12.85 -1.31 8.67
N ALA A 152 -12.91 -2.06 9.78
CA ALA A 152 -11.74 -2.48 10.55
C ALA A 152 -10.87 -3.49 9.78
N ASP A 153 -11.50 -4.35 8.98
CA ASP A 153 -10.87 -5.44 8.25
C ASP A 153 -10.34 -5.02 6.87
N LEU A 154 -10.87 -3.92 6.31
CA LEU A 154 -10.60 -3.42 4.96
C LEU A 154 -9.12 -3.47 4.54
N PHE A 155 -8.24 -2.90 5.36
CA PHE A 155 -6.81 -2.86 5.03
C PHE A 155 -6.14 -4.24 5.15
N PHE A 156 -6.54 -5.03 6.14
CA PHE A 156 -6.06 -6.41 6.31
C PHE A 156 -6.43 -7.26 5.09
N ASP A 157 -7.68 -7.18 4.65
CA ASP A 157 -8.19 -7.96 3.52
C ASP A 157 -7.49 -7.59 2.22
N CYS A 158 -7.24 -6.30 1.98
CA CYS A 158 -6.45 -5.85 0.83
C CYS A 158 -5.00 -6.33 0.88
N VAL A 159 -4.35 -6.34 2.05
CA VAL A 159 -2.98 -6.88 2.21
C VAL A 159 -2.97 -8.39 1.93
N GLU A 160 -3.92 -9.14 2.46
CA GLU A 160 -4.04 -10.58 2.23
C GLU A 160 -4.31 -10.91 0.75
N ALA A 161 -5.20 -10.15 0.10
CA ALA A 161 -5.50 -10.31 -1.32
C ALA A 161 -4.25 -10.04 -2.17
N GLU A 162 -3.56 -8.91 -1.94
CA GLU A 162 -2.32 -8.61 -2.65
C GLU A 162 -1.27 -9.70 -2.46
N MET A 163 -1.08 -10.18 -1.22
CA MET A 163 -0.14 -11.24 -0.95
C MET A 163 -0.48 -12.55 -1.67
N LYS A 164 -1.75 -12.87 -1.87
CA LYS A 164 -2.18 -14.07 -2.60
C LYS A 164 -1.91 -13.98 -4.11
N PHE A 165 -1.85 -12.77 -4.67
CA PHE A 165 -1.53 -12.56 -6.08
C PHE A 165 -0.03 -12.62 -6.37
N TYR A 166 0.83 -12.34 -5.37
CA TYR A 166 2.28 -12.55 -5.45
C TYR A 166 2.66 -14.04 -5.39
#